data_AF-A0A3E0HDP2-F1
#
_entry.id   AF-A0A3E0HDP2-F1
#
_cell.length_a   1.000
_cell.length_b   1.000
_cell.length_c   1.000
_cell.angle_alpha   90.00
_cell.angle_beta   90.00
_cell.angle_gamma   90.00
#
_symmetry.space_group_name_H-M   'P 1'
#
loop_
_entity.id
_entity.type
_entity.pdbx_description
1 polymer ?
#
loop_
_entity_poly.entity_id
_entity_poly.type
_entity_poly.pdbx_seq_one_letter_code
_entity_poly.pdbx_strand_id
1 'polypeptide(L)' 'MLAMARWGEFRARPFHLGFGALAIACAVVSAALMEDATLRAGWIVLGMAGLVWLGFVSWALLRQRRRGSGE' A
#
# COMPACT_ATOMS: atom_id res chain seq x y z
N MET A 1 20.28 18.42 21.26
CA MET A 1 20.35 17.39 20.20
C MET A 1 18.94 17.14 19.70
N LEU A 2 18.51 17.93 18.71
CA LEU A 2 17.12 18.28 18.38
C LEU A 2 16.75 17.86 16.94
N ALA A 3 17.22 16.70 16.47
CA ALA A 3 17.10 16.30 15.06
C ALA A 3 16.52 14.89 14.80
N MET A 4 16.13 14.12 15.82
CA MET A 4 15.62 12.74 15.64
C MET A 4 14.16 12.52 16.09
N ALA A 5 13.35 13.57 16.25
CA ALA A 5 12.01 13.47 16.86
C ALA A 5 10.82 13.80 15.94
N ARG A 6 10.96 13.84 14.60
CA ARG A 6 9.82 14.23 13.75
C ARG A 6 9.73 13.57 12.37
N TRP A 7 10.05 12.29 12.28
CA TRP A 7 9.42 11.44 11.28
C TRP A 7 7.99 11.17 11.77
N GLY A 8 7.07 12.05 11.35
CA GLY A 8 5.68 12.08 11.82
C GLY A 8 5.08 10.68 11.87
N GLU A 9 4.50 10.33 13.02
CA GLU A 9 3.84 9.06 13.26
C GLU A 9 2.85 8.79 12.13
N PHE A 10 3.18 7.84 11.25
CA PHE A 10 2.45 7.58 10.01
C PHE A 10 1.01 7.20 10.36
N ARG A 11 0.09 8.17 10.31
CA ARG A 11 -1.32 7.97 10.64
C ARG A 11 -2.02 7.39 9.42
N ALA A 12 -2.21 6.08 9.41
CA ALA A 12 -2.82 5.40 8.28
C ALA A 12 -4.28 5.86 8.15
N ARG A 13 -4.58 6.60 7.08
CA ARG A 13 -5.94 7.05 6.73
C ARG A 13 -6.59 6.04 5.77
N PRO A 14 -7.93 5.92 5.76
CA PRO A 14 -8.65 5.01 4.86
C PRO A 14 -8.30 5.22 3.37
N PHE A 15 -7.92 6.44 2.98
CA PHE A 15 -7.43 6.74 1.64
C PHE A 15 -6.19 5.93 1.21
N HIS A 16 -5.29 5.56 2.14
CA HIS A 16 -4.10 4.77 1.80
C HIS A 16 -4.43 3.32 1.43
N LEU A 17 -5.50 2.75 2.00
CA LEU A 17 -6.02 1.44 1.56
C LEU A 17 -6.63 1.55 0.16
N GLY A 18 -7.39 2.62 -0.11
CA GLY A 18 -7.96 2.89 -1.43
C GLY A 18 -6.89 2.98 -2.53
N PHE A 19 -5.77 3.66 -2.25
CA PHE A 19 -4.65 3.74 -3.19
C PHE A 19 -4.07 2.37 -3.55
N GLY A 20 -3.82 1.51 -2.56
CA GLY A 20 -3.31 0.15 -2.81
C GLY A 20 -4.28 -0.71 -3.61
N ALA A 21 -5.58 -0.63 -3.29
CA ALA A 21 -6.62 -1.35 -4.02
C ALA A 21 -6.74 -0.87 -5.49
N LEU A 22 -6.67 0.45 -5.71
CA LEU A 22 -6.71 1.03 -7.05
C LEU A 22 -5.50 0.61 -7.88
N ALA A 23 -4.31 0.60 -7.30
CA ALA A 23 -3.09 0.15 -7.97
C ALA A 23 -3.20 -1.32 -8.42
N ILE A 24 -3.77 -2.19 -7.58
CA ILE A 24 -4.01 -3.59 -7.93
C ILE A 24 -5.06 -3.72 -9.04
N ALA A 25 -6.18 -2.99 -8.93
CA ALA A 25 -7.23 -3.03 -9.95
C ALA A 25 -6.69 -2.57 -11.33
N CYS A 26 -5.91 -1.49 -11.35
CA CYS A 26 -5.24 -1.00 -12.54
C CYS A 26 -4.29 -2.05 -13.11
N ALA A 27 -3.43 -2.63 -12.27
CA ALA A 27 -2.49 -3.67 -12.68
C ALA A 27 -3.19 -4.90 -13.29
N VAL A 28 -4.29 -5.37 -12.69
CA VAL A 28 -5.05 -6.53 -13.17
C VAL A 28 -5.69 -6.24 -14.54
N VAL A 29 -6.37 -5.09 -14.67
CA VAL A 29 -7.00 -4.69 -15.93
C VAL A 29 -5.96 -4.54 -17.03
N SER A 30 -4.87 -3.83 -16.75
CA SER A 30 -3.81 -3.60 -17.74
C SER A 30 -3.07 -4.88 -18.12
N ALA A 31 -2.82 -5.80 -17.17
CA ALA A 31 -2.20 -7.08 -17.47
C ALA A 31 -3.10 -8.00 -18.30
N ALA A 32 -4.43 -7.94 -18.12
CA ALA A 32 -5.39 -8.72 -18.90
C ALA A 32 -5.52 -8.24 -20.35
N LEU A 33 -5.28 -6.95 -20.60
CA LEU A 33 -5.42 -6.32 -21.92
C LEU A 33 -4.10 -6.27 -22.72
N MET A 34 -2.98 -6.70 -22.14
CA MET A 34 -1.67 -6.66 -22.80
C MET A 34 -1.26 -8.02 -23.38
N GLU A 35 -0.96 -8.04 -24.67
CA GLU A 35 -0.40 -9.20 -25.38
C GLU A 35 1.12 -9.32 -25.20
N ASP A 36 1.82 -8.18 -25.05
CA ASP A 36 3.26 -8.16 -24.83
C ASP A 36 3.62 -8.70 -23.44
N ALA A 37 4.40 -9.78 -23.41
CA ALA A 37 4.78 -10.47 -22.18
C ALA A 37 5.59 -9.58 -21.22
N THR A 38 6.40 -8.65 -21.73
CA THR A 38 7.25 -7.76 -20.93
C THR A 38 6.40 -6.69 -20.26
N LEU A 39 5.49 -6.06 -21.01
CA LEU A 39 4.55 -5.09 -20.45
C LEU A 39 3.61 -5.74 -19.44
N ARG A 40 3.10 -6.94 -19.75
CA ARG A 40 2.27 -7.71 -18.81
C ARG A 40 3.01 -8.00 -17.51
N ALA A 41 4.28 -8.41 -17.58
CA ALA A 41 5.11 -8.61 -16.38
C ALA A 41 5.26 -7.31 -15.58
N GLY A 42 5.47 -6.17 -16.24
CA GLY A 42 5.52 -4.86 -15.59
C GLY A 42 4.24 -4.53 -14.82
N TRP A 43 3.07 -4.78 -15.40
CA TRP A 43 1.78 -4.59 -14.73
C TRP A 43 1.60 -5.54 -13.55
N ILE A 44 2.00 -6.81 -13.66
CA ILE A 44 1.96 -7.76 -12.55
C ILE A 44 2.83 -7.28 -11.38
N VAL A 45 4.04 -6.78 -11.65
CA VAL A 45 4.94 -6.22 -10.63
C VAL A 45 4.31 -5.00 -9.95
N LEU A 46 3.66 -4.12 -10.72
CA LEU A 46 2.91 -2.98 -10.18
C LEU A 46 1.79 -3.44 -9.24
N GLY A 47 1.05 -4.49 -9.61
CA GLY A 47 0.01 -5.09 -8.77
C GLY A 47 0.57 -5.67 -7.47
N MET A 48 1.71 -6.37 -7.55
CA MET A 48 2.42 -6.87 -6.36
C MET A 48 2.86 -5.74 -5.42
N ALA A 49 3.35 -4.63 -5.97
CA ALA A 49 3.69 -3.45 -5.16
C ALA A 49 2.45 -2.88 -4.44
N GLY A 50 1.29 -2.86 -5.09
CA GLY A 50 0.01 -2.50 -4.48
C GLY A 50 -0.39 -3.44 -3.32
N LEU A 51 -0.17 -4.75 -3.46
CA LEU A 51 -0.43 -5.73 -2.39
C LEU A 51 0.49 -5.52 -1.18
N VAL A 52 1.78 -5.30 -1.42
CA VAL A 52 2.75 -4.99 -0.36
C VAL A 52 2.35 -3.72 0.38
N TRP A 53 1.94 -2.67 -0.36
CA TRP A 53 1.43 -1.44 0.22
C TRP A 53 0.20 -1.66 1.10
N LEU A 54 -0.79 -2.42 0.62
CA LEU A 54 -1.98 -2.77 1.41
C LEU A 54 -1.63 -3.52 2.70
N GLY A 55 -0.72 -4.49 2.63
CA GLY A 55 -0.23 -5.22 3.79
C GLY A 55 0.43 -4.30 4.82
N PHE A 56 1.30 -3.40 4.36
CA PHE A 56 1.96 -2.41 5.22
C PHE A 56 0.95 -1.48 5.91
N VAL A 57 0.01 -0.90 5.15
CA VAL A 57 -1.01 0.01 5.69
C VAL A 57 -1.94 -0.72 6.66
N SER A 58 -2.34 -1.95 6.35
CA SER A 58 -3.18 -2.77 7.23
C SER A 58 -2.49 -3.09 8.55
N TRP A 59 -1.21 -3.45 8.50
CA TRP A 59 -0.39 -3.68 9.68
C TRP A 59 -0.22 -2.39 10.52
N ALA A 60 0.02 -1.25 9.88
CA ALA A 60 0.12 0.04 10.54
C ALA A 60 -1.19 0.43 11.25
N LEU A 61 -2.35 0.20 10.61
CA LEU A 61 -3.67 0.41 11.22
C LEU A 61 -3.89 -0.49 12.43
N LEU A 62 -3.54 -1.78 12.32
CA LEU A 62 -3.65 -2.72 13.43
C LEU A 62 -2.79 -2.29 14.62
N ARG A 63 -1.55 -1.86 14.35
CA ARG A 63 -0.63 -1.34 15.36
C ARG A 63 -1.18 -0.08 16.05
N GLN A 64 -1.83 0.81 15.31
CA GLN A 64 -2.47 2.01 15.87
C GLN A 64 -3.66 1.67 16.76
N ARG A 65 -4.55 0.76 16.31
CA ARG A 65 -5.68 0.30 17.13
C ARG A 65 -5.24 -0.31 18.45
N ARG A 66 -4.15 -1.10 18.43
CA ARG A 66 -3.59 -1.70 19.66
C ARG A 66 -3.05 -0.66 20.63
N ARG A 67 -2.52 0.47 20.15
CA ARG A 67 -2.02 1.57 21.00
C ARG A 67 -3.14 2.38 21.64
N GLY A 68 -4.20 2.67 20.89
CA GLY A 68 -5.34 3.48 21.40
C GLY A 68 -6.35 2.72 22.24
N SER A 69 -6.18 1.42 22.48
CA SER A 69 -7.07 0.61 23.35
C SER A 69 -6.48 0.33 24.74
N GLY A 70 -5.28 0.85 25.02
CA GLY A 70 -4.58 0.74 26.30
C GLY A 70 -4.60 2.03 27.13
N GLU A 71 -5.34 3.03 26.68
CA GLU A 71 -5.70 4.26 27.42
C GLU A 71 -7.17 4.15 27.85
#